data_AF-A0A8T4F048-F1
#
_entry.id   AF-A0A8T4F048-F1
#
_cell.length_a   1.000
_cell.length_b   1.000
_cell.length_c   1.000
_cell.angle_alpha   90.00
_cell.angle_beta   90.00
_cell.angle_gamma   90.00
#
_symmetry.space_group_name_H-M   'P 1'
#
loop_
_entity.id
_entity.type
_entity.pdbx_description
1 polymer ?
#
loop_
_entity_poly.entity_id
_entity_poly.type
_entity_poly.pdbx_seq_one_letter_code
_entity_poly.pdbx_strand_id
1 'polypeptide(L)'
;MDESEWDEKSRAQAAELEEKWGQWAAAQETWWKTRAAGQQEESLRQHNLMYGGLIGIGIVLVQPFLTVPSDALDISAKICVLAFAVAIPILAGLVLLNSHETYRRRTASSVFVQIARQAAFAIGFAGVVAGFWHIMPIAGMVLLIAAIVALAVQSIGYTRVEQDDAGPVDGTGDQQAPQP
;
A
#
# COMPACT_ATOMS: atom_id res chain seq x y z
N MET A 1 7.68 62.70 5.31
CA MET A 1 7.38 61.32 5.73
C MET A 1 8.42 60.99 6.76
N ASP A 2 8.01 60.77 7.99
CA ASP A 2 8.88 60.71 9.17
C ASP A 2 9.42 59.26 9.35
N GLU A 3 10.65 59.10 9.82
CA GLU A 3 11.26 57.78 10.06
C GLU A 3 10.44 56.96 11.07
N SER A 4 9.79 57.65 12.01
CA SER A 4 8.88 57.06 13.00
C SER A 4 7.68 56.35 12.37
N GLU A 5 7.13 56.88 11.27
CA GLU A 5 5.96 56.34 10.58
C GLU A 5 6.31 55.07 9.77
N TRP A 6 7.55 54.98 9.29
CA TRP A 6 8.08 53.79 8.62
C TRP A 6 8.32 52.65 9.60
N ASP A 7 8.86 52.93 10.78
CA ASP A 7 9.09 51.93 11.82
C ASP A 7 7.78 51.35 12.37
N GLU A 8 6.76 52.19 12.56
CA GLU A 8 5.44 51.74 13.02
C GLU A 8 4.76 50.81 12.01
N LYS A 9 4.77 51.18 10.73
CA LYS A 9 4.22 50.33 9.66
C LYS A 9 4.98 49.02 9.51
N SER A 10 6.31 49.05 9.63
CA SER A 10 7.15 47.85 9.53
C SER A 10 6.88 46.87 10.68
N ARG A 11 6.67 47.37 11.91
CA ARG A 11 6.30 46.55 13.07
C ARG A 11 4.89 45.96 12.95
N ALA A 12 3.93 46.76 12.48
CA ALA A 12 2.56 46.28 12.24
C ALA A 12 2.53 45.18 11.16
N GLN A 13 3.28 45.35 10.07
CA GLN A 13 3.42 44.34 9.02
C GLN A 13 4.10 43.07 9.53
N ALA A 14 5.14 43.18 10.34
CA ALA A 14 5.81 42.02 10.93
C ALA A 14 4.85 41.20 11.81
N ALA A 15 4.05 41.86 12.64
CA ALA A 15 3.07 41.20 13.50
C ALA A 15 1.96 40.49 12.69
N GLU A 16 1.45 41.11 11.63
CA GLU A 16 0.45 40.50 10.75
C GLU A 16 1.00 39.28 10.01
N LEU A 17 2.27 39.35 9.58
CA LEU A 17 2.95 38.22 8.94
C LEU A 17 3.11 37.05 9.91
N GLU A 18 3.55 37.29 11.15
CA GLU A 18 3.69 36.24 12.17
C GLU A 18 2.36 35.53 12.47
N GLU A 19 1.26 36.29 12.59
CA GLU A 19 -0.07 35.71 12.80
C GLU A 19 -0.50 34.85 11.59
N LYS A 20 -0.34 35.38 10.38
CA LYS A 20 -0.61 34.61 9.15
C LYS A 20 0.24 33.35 9.09
N TRP A 21 1.55 33.44 9.32
CA TRP A 21 2.46 32.28 9.33
C TRP A 21 2.03 31.22 10.34
N GLY A 22 1.60 31.62 11.53
CA GLY A 22 1.06 30.69 12.54
C GLY A 22 -0.21 29.97 12.07
N GLN A 23 -1.14 30.71 11.46
CA GLN A 23 -2.37 30.13 10.89
C GLN A 23 -2.06 29.18 9.72
N TRP A 24 -1.15 29.56 8.82
CA TRP A 24 -0.71 28.71 7.70
C TRP A 24 -0.02 27.43 8.19
N ALA A 25 0.85 27.52 9.19
CA ALA A 25 1.53 26.35 9.76
C ALA A 25 0.53 25.37 10.41
N ALA A 26 -0.45 25.88 11.16
CA ALA A 26 -1.51 25.07 11.76
C ALA A 26 -2.44 24.43 10.71
N ALA A 27 -2.79 25.18 9.67
CA ALA A 27 -3.57 24.66 8.53
C ALA A 27 -2.81 23.58 7.77
N GLN A 28 -1.49 23.77 7.57
CA GLN A 28 -0.64 22.79 6.91
C GLN A 28 -0.53 21.49 7.73
N GLU A 29 -0.33 21.59 9.04
CA GLU A 29 -0.24 20.42 9.92
C GLU A 29 -1.57 19.62 9.94
N THR A 30 -2.70 20.31 10.01
CA THR A 30 -4.02 19.65 9.98
C THR A 30 -4.31 19.00 8.63
N TRP A 31 -3.92 19.63 7.51
CA TRP A 31 -4.01 19.06 6.17
C TRP A 31 -3.16 17.79 6.03
N TRP A 32 -1.89 17.82 6.45
CA TRP A 32 -1.00 16.65 6.41
C TRP A 32 -1.52 15.50 7.26
N LYS A 33 -2.01 15.78 8.48
CA LYS A 33 -2.61 14.75 9.36
C LYS A 33 -3.83 14.11 8.72
N THR A 34 -4.68 14.90 8.10
CA THR A 34 -5.91 14.41 7.44
C THR A 34 -5.58 13.56 6.21
N ARG A 35 -4.65 14.01 5.36
CA ARG A 35 -4.18 13.27 4.19
C ARG A 35 -3.49 11.97 4.59
N ALA A 36 -2.63 12.01 5.60
CA ALA A 36 -1.94 10.83 6.12
C ALA A 36 -2.93 9.79 6.69
N ALA A 37 -3.95 10.23 7.43
CA ALA A 37 -4.99 9.34 7.94
C ALA A 37 -5.79 8.68 6.80
N GLY A 38 -6.20 9.45 5.79
CA GLY A 38 -6.90 8.90 4.61
C GLY A 38 -6.04 7.93 3.80
N GLN A 39 -4.75 8.24 3.61
CA GLN A 39 -3.80 7.34 2.93
C GLN A 39 -3.58 6.03 3.71
N GLN A 40 -3.54 6.09 5.04
CA GLN A 40 -3.41 4.88 5.87
C GLN A 40 -4.64 3.97 5.74
N GLU A 41 -5.85 4.53 5.77
CA GLU A 41 -7.08 3.75 5.60
C GLU A 41 -7.16 3.09 4.23
N GLU A 42 -6.82 3.82 3.16
CA GLU A 42 -6.79 3.27 1.81
C GLU A 42 -5.75 2.16 1.68
N SER A 43 -4.55 2.35 2.23
CA SER A 43 -3.51 1.34 2.25
C SER A 43 -3.97 0.07 2.96
N LEU A 44 -4.62 0.18 4.12
CA LEU A 44 -5.16 -0.97 4.85
C LEU A 44 -6.23 -1.72 4.04
N ARG A 45 -7.11 -0.98 3.35
CA ARG A 45 -8.11 -1.56 2.46
C ARG A 45 -7.47 -2.35 1.31
N GLN A 46 -6.47 -1.76 0.65
CA GLN A 46 -5.74 -2.41 -0.44
C GLN A 46 -5.03 -3.69 0.02
N HIS A 47 -4.36 -3.65 1.18
CA HIS A 47 -3.73 -4.84 1.75
C HIS A 47 -4.74 -5.94 2.04
N ASN A 48 -5.89 -5.61 2.65
CA ASN A 48 -6.94 -6.59 2.93
C ASN A 48 -7.51 -7.22 1.65
N LEU A 49 -7.68 -6.43 0.59
CA LEU A 49 -8.10 -6.94 -0.72
C LEU A 49 -7.06 -7.89 -1.31
N MET A 50 -5.77 -7.56 -1.23
CA MET A 50 -4.71 -8.45 -1.72
C MET A 50 -4.64 -9.76 -0.91
N TYR A 51 -4.73 -9.69 0.42
CA TYR A 51 -4.74 -10.88 1.28
C TYR A 51 -5.94 -11.77 0.97
N GLY A 52 -7.14 -11.18 0.95
CA GLY A 52 -8.39 -11.89 0.66
C GLY A 52 -8.39 -12.50 -0.74
N GLY A 53 -7.89 -11.76 -1.75
CA GLY A 53 -7.75 -12.26 -3.11
C GLY A 53 -6.85 -13.47 -3.20
N LEU A 54 -5.68 -13.43 -2.56
CA LEU A 54 -4.74 -14.56 -2.57
C LEU A 54 -5.27 -15.77 -1.78
N ILE A 55 -5.98 -15.56 -0.68
CA ILE A 55 -6.70 -16.64 0.03
C ILE A 55 -7.73 -17.27 -0.88
N GLY A 56 -8.56 -16.47 -1.55
CA GLY A 56 -9.60 -16.95 -2.46
C GLY A 56 -9.03 -17.77 -3.62
N ILE A 57 -7.97 -17.26 -4.27
CA ILE A 57 -7.24 -17.98 -5.33
C ILE A 57 -6.69 -19.30 -4.79
N GLY A 58 -6.07 -19.29 -3.60
CA GLY A 58 -5.53 -20.48 -2.97
C GLY A 58 -6.58 -21.56 -2.71
N ILE A 59 -7.75 -21.18 -2.18
CA ILE A 59 -8.86 -22.12 -1.94
C ILE A 59 -9.30 -22.76 -3.26
N VAL A 60 -9.51 -21.96 -4.31
CA VAL A 60 -9.94 -22.46 -5.63
C VAL A 60 -8.90 -23.38 -6.26
N LEU A 61 -7.62 -23.02 -6.18
CA LEU A 61 -6.53 -23.81 -6.76
C LEU A 61 -6.30 -25.14 -6.04
N VAL A 62 -6.50 -25.20 -4.71
CA VAL A 62 -6.28 -26.41 -3.92
C VAL A 62 -7.41 -27.43 -4.07
N GLN A 63 -8.66 -26.98 -4.33
CA GLN A 63 -9.83 -27.86 -4.47
C GLN A 63 -9.62 -29.12 -5.34
N PRO A 64 -9.14 -29.03 -6.61
CA PRO A 64 -8.98 -30.21 -7.45
C PRO A 64 -8.01 -31.24 -6.84
N PHE A 65 -6.97 -30.78 -6.15
CA PHE A 65 -5.96 -31.65 -5.54
C PHE A 65 -6.47 -32.44 -4.34
N LEU A 66 -7.55 -32.01 -3.70
CA LEU A 66 -8.17 -32.74 -2.59
C LEU A 66 -9.00 -33.95 -3.06
N THR A 67 -9.36 -33.98 -4.33
CA THR A 67 -10.18 -35.05 -4.92
C THR A 67 -9.34 -36.17 -5.54
N VAL A 68 -8.05 -35.90 -5.77
CA VAL A 68 -7.13 -36.83 -6.41
C VAL A 68 -6.31 -37.57 -5.34
N PRO A 69 -6.10 -38.89 -5.48
CA PRO A 69 -5.20 -39.64 -4.61
C PRO A 69 -3.78 -39.06 -4.56
N SER A 70 -3.15 -39.08 -3.39
CA SER A 70 -1.85 -38.43 -3.13
C SER A 70 -0.66 -39.05 -3.87
N ASP A 71 -0.82 -40.29 -4.33
CA ASP A 71 0.10 -41.05 -5.19
C ASP A 71 0.05 -40.60 -6.66
N ALA A 72 -1.08 -40.02 -7.10
CA ALA A 72 -1.23 -39.46 -8.44
C ALA A 72 -0.82 -37.97 -8.54
N LEU A 73 -0.54 -37.31 -7.42
CA LEU A 73 -0.03 -35.93 -7.40
C LEU A 73 1.48 -35.90 -7.71
N ASP A 74 1.83 -35.08 -8.70
CA ASP A 74 3.22 -34.73 -8.97
C ASP A 74 3.80 -33.79 -7.87
N ILE A 75 5.09 -33.50 -7.99
CA ILE A 75 5.81 -32.66 -7.03
C ILE A 75 5.27 -31.22 -7.03
N SER A 76 4.90 -30.69 -8.21
CA SER A 76 4.38 -29.34 -8.37
C SER A 76 3.06 -29.13 -7.62
N ALA A 77 2.11 -30.07 -7.75
CA ALA A 77 0.84 -30.03 -7.03
C ALA A 77 1.06 -30.11 -5.50
N LYS A 78 1.98 -30.96 -5.03
CA LYS A 78 2.34 -31.06 -3.61
C LYS A 78 2.89 -29.74 -3.07
N ILE A 79 3.77 -29.07 -3.83
CA ILE A 79 4.29 -27.75 -3.47
C ILE A 79 3.16 -26.72 -3.39
N CYS A 80 2.22 -26.72 -4.36
CA CYS A 80 1.06 -25.82 -4.34
C CYS A 80 0.22 -25.98 -3.07
N VAL A 81 -0.12 -27.23 -2.71
CA VAL A 81 -0.93 -27.53 -1.51
C VAL A 81 -0.19 -27.11 -0.24
N LEU A 82 1.09 -27.45 -0.10
CA LEU A 82 1.90 -27.07 1.07
C LEU A 82 2.05 -25.55 1.20
N ALA A 83 2.28 -24.86 0.09
CA ALA A 83 2.39 -23.41 0.07
C ALA A 83 1.11 -22.75 0.58
N PHE A 84 -0.07 -23.15 0.08
CA PHE A 84 -1.33 -22.57 0.52
C PHE A 84 -1.76 -23.00 1.92
N ALA A 85 -1.39 -24.21 2.37
CA ALA A 85 -1.61 -24.64 3.74
C ALA A 85 -0.91 -23.72 4.76
N VAL A 86 0.24 -23.13 4.40
CA VAL A 86 0.96 -22.16 5.23
C VAL A 86 0.50 -20.73 4.98
N ALA A 87 0.32 -20.33 3.71
CA ALA A 87 -0.01 -18.95 3.36
C ALA A 87 -1.42 -18.55 3.84
N ILE A 88 -2.43 -19.42 3.70
CA ILE A 88 -3.82 -19.07 4.04
C ILE A 88 -3.97 -18.69 5.53
N PRO A 89 -3.49 -19.47 6.52
CA PRO A 89 -3.60 -19.09 7.93
C PRO A 89 -2.86 -17.78 8.25
N ILE A 90 -1.67 -17.57 7.67
CA ILE A 90 -0.90 -16.34 7.91
C ILE A 90 -1.64 -15.13 7.33
N LEU A 91 -2.13 -15.21 6.09
CA LEU A 91 -2.90 -14.13 5.45
C LEU A 91 -4.20 -13.86 6.20
N ALA A 92 -4.92 -14.89 6.65
CA ALA A 92 -6.14 -14.73 7.44
C ALA A 92 -5.86 -14.03 8.78
N GLY A 93 -4.75 -14.40 9.45
CA GLY A 93 -4.28 -13.71 10.65
C GLY A 93 -3.96 -12.24 10.39
N LEU A 94 -3.35 -11.91 9.24
CA LEU A 94 -3.06 -10.53 8.83
C LEU A 94 -4.34 -9.73 8.51
N VAL A 95 -5.34 -10.34 7.87
CA VAL A 95 -6.66 -9.71 7.66
C VAL A 95 -7.32 -9.38 9.01
N LEU A 96 -7.30 -10.34 9.94
CA LEU A 96 -7.87 -10.14 11.28
C LEU A 96 -7.11 -9.04 12.04
N LEU A 97 -5.77 -9.05 11.97
CA LEU A 97 -4.95 -8.00 12.59
C LEU A 97 -5.27 -6.62 12.03
N ASN A 98 -5.31 -6.47 10.70
CA ASN A 98 -5.68 -5.21 10.05
C ASN A 98 -7.09 -4.75 10.44
N SER A 99 -8.04 -5.68 10.60
CA SER A 99 -9.39 -5.35 11.07
C SER A 99 -9.38 -4.81 12.51
N HIS A 100 -8.52 -5.36 13.37
CA HIS A 100 -8.34 -4.87 14.74
C HIS A 100 -7.64 -3.51 14.81
N GLU A 101 -6.67 -3.26 13.93
CA GLU A 101 -6.01 -1.95 13.83
C GLU A 101 -6.98 -0.85 13.37
N THR A 102 -7.81 -1.17 12.38
CA THR A 102 -8.88 -0.28 11.90
C THR A 102 -9.86 0.05 13.03
N TYR A 103 -10.26 -0.95 13.82
CA TYR A 103 -11.18 -0.75 14.94
C TYR A 103 -10.57 0.06 16.10
N ARG A 104 -9.26 -0.09 16.38
CA ARG A 104 -8.59 0.57 17.52
C ARG A 104 -7.84 1.86 17.18
N ARG A 105 -7.77 2.28 15.91
CA ARG A 105 -7.00 3.46 15.44
C ARG A 105 -5.54 3.51 15.96
N ARG A 106 -4.94 2.35 16.21
CA ARG A 106 -3.52 2.21 16.60
C ARG A 106 -2.88 1.15 15.73
N THR A 107 -1.92 1.56 14.92
CA THR A 107 -1.10 0.69 14.08
C THR A 107 -0.08 -0.04 14.94
N ALA A 108 -0.15 -1.37 14.97
CA ALA A 108 0.95 -2.18 15.47
C ALA A 108 1.92 -2.39 14.29
N SER A 109 2.71 -1.37 13.97
CA SER A 109 3.76 -1.44 12.94
C SER A 109 4.95 -2.28 13.43
N SER A 110 4.71 -3.57 13.69
CA SER A 110 5.75 -4.50 14.08
C SER A 110 6.48 -5.02 12.84
N VAL A 111 7.80 -5.01 12.89
CA VAL A 111 8.68 -5.59 11.86
C VAL A 111 8.28 -7.05 11.56
N PHE A 112 7.81 -7.77 12.59
CA PHE A 112 7.33 -9.14 12.44
C PHE A 112 6.15 -9.26 11.47
N VAL A 113 5.20 -8.32 11.51
CA VAL A 113 4.02 -8.29 10.62
C VAL A 113 4.46 -8.05 9.17
N GLN A 114 5.46 -7.19 8.97
CA GLN A 114 5.99 -6.93 7.63
C GLN A 114 6.67 -8.17 7.05
N ILE A 115 7.51 -8.85 7.84
CA ILE A 115 8.19 -10.09 7.42
C ILE A 115 7.16 -11.18 7.14
N ALA A 116 6.18 -11.38 8.03
CA ALA A 116 5.12 -12.37 7.86
C ALA A 116 4.31 -12.11 6.58
N ARG A 117 3.97 -10.85 6.29
CA ARG A 117 3.31 -10.45 5.04
C ARG A 117 4.13 -10.81 3.81
N GLN A 118 5.41 -10.42 3.77
CA GLN A 118 6.26 -10.67 2.61
C GLN A 118 6.46 -12.17 2.39
N ALA A 119 6.68 -12.93 3.47
CA ALA A 119 6.78 -14.38 3.41
C ALA A 119 5.47 -15.02 2.91
N ALA A 120 4.31 -14.59 3.41
CA ALA A 120 3.03 -15.14 3.00
C ALA A 120 2.72 -14.88 1.52
N PHE A 121 3.01 -13.69 1.01
CA PHE A 121 2.87 -13.40 -0.42
C PHE A 121 3.83 -14.21 -1.28
N ALA A 122 5.11 -14.31 -0.88
CA ALA A 122 6.09 -15.10 -1.62
C ALA A 122 5.70 -16.59 -1.68
N ILE A 123 5.27 -17.16 -0.55
CA ILE A 123 4.81 -18.54 -0.46
C ILE A 123 3.54 -18.73 -1.28
N GLY A 124 2.53 -17.86 -1.12
CA GLY A 124 1.28 -17.97 -1.87
C GLY A 124 1.49 -17.82 -3.38
N PHE A 125 2.35 -16.89 -3.81
CA PHE A 125 2.72 -16.72 -5.22
C PHE A 125 3.42 -17.96 -5.77
N ALA A 126 4.38 -18.54 -5.03
CA ALA A 126 5.01 -19.80 -5.40
C ALA A 126 3.97 -20.93 -5.52
N GLY A 127 2.97 -20.96 -4.64
CA GLY A 127 1.84 -21.87 -4.73
C GLY A 127 1.03 -21.71 -6.02
N VAL A 128 0.67 -20.47 -6.39
CA VAL A 128 -0.01 -20.19 -7.66
C VAL A 128 0.81 -20.71 -8.85
N VAL A 129 2.09 -20.33 -8.93
CA VAL A 129 2.98 -20.75 -10.02
C VAL A 129 3.06 -22.27 -10.11
N ALA A 130 3.24 -22.95 -8.97
CA ALA A 130 3.31 -24.41 -8.91
C ALA A 130 1.99 -25.07 -9.35
N GLY A 131 0.84 -24.51 -8.98
CA GLY A 131 -0.47 -25.00 -9.41
C GLY A 131 -0.67 -24.90 -10.92
N PHE A 132 -0.30 -23.77 -11.53
CA PHE A 132 -0.34 -23.62 -12.99
C PHE A 132 0.68 -24.52 -13.69
N TRP A 133 1.87 -24.68 -13.11
CA TRP A 133 2.91 -25.56 -13.64
C TRP A 133 2.47 -27.02 -13.68
N HIS A 134 1.75 -27.48 -12.67
CA HIS A 134 1.16 -28.82 -12.62
C HIS A 134 0.17 -29.06 -13.77
N ILE A 135 -0.68 -28.09 -14.09
CA ILE A 135 -1.68 -28.20 -15.16
C ILE A 135 -0.98 -28.14 -16.54
N MET A 136 -0.17 -27.09 -16.75
CA MET A 136 0.54 -26.86 -18.00
C MET A 136 1.82 -26.05 -17.71
N PRO A 137 3.03 -26.60 -17.92
CA PRO A 137 4.29 -25.89 -17.63
C PRO A 137 4.40 -24.53 -18.34
N ILE A 138 3.87 -24.44 -19.57
CA ILE A 138 3.84 -23.19 -20.35
C ILE A 138 2.98 -22.12 -19.66
N ALA A 139 1.85 -22.51 -19.05
CA ALA A 139 1.00 -21.57 -18.31
C ALA A 139 1.73 -20.99 -17.10
N GLY A 140 2.54 -21.81 -16.40
CA GLY A 140 3.43 -21.35 -15.33
C GLY A 140 4.43 -20.29 -15.82
N MET A 141 5.07 -20.50 -16.97
CA MET A 141 5.99 -19.52 -17.56
C MET A 141 5.28 -18.22 -17.97
N VAL A 142 4.12 -18.31 -18.63
CA VAL A 142 3.34 -17.14 -19.05
C VAL A 142 2.93 -16.31 -17.83
N LEU A 143 2.51 -16.96 -16.74
CA LEU A 143 2.16 -16.29 -15.49
C LEU A 143 3.36 -15.57 -14.87
N LEU A 144 4.55 -16.17 -14.88
CA LEU A 144 5.78 -15.52 -14.38
C LEU A 144 6.16 -14.29 -15.21
N ILE A 145 6.11 -14.39 -16.54
CA ILE A 145 6.40 -13.26 -17.43
C ILE A 145 5.39 -12.14 -17.19
N ALA A 146 4.10 -12.47 -17.10
CA ALA A 146 3.06 -11.49 -16.81
C ALA A 146 3.26 -10.80 -15.44
N ALA A 147 3.67 -11.56 -14.41
CA ALA A 147 3.97 -11.00 -13.10
C ALA A 147 5.15 -10.02 -13.14
N ILE A 148 6.23 -10.34 -13.88
CA ILE A 148 7.37 -9.44 -14.07
C ILE A 148 6.93 -8.15 -14.76
N VAL A 149 6.14 -8.25 -15.82
CA VAL A 149 5.62 -7.07 -16.54
C VAL A 149 4.74 -6.22 -15.62
N ALA A 150 3.86 -6.84 -14.83
CA ALA A 150 3.02 -6.12 -13.87
C ALA A 150 3.85 -5.36 -12.83
N LEU A 151 4.90 -5.99 -12.28
CA LEU A 151 5.83 -5.34 -11.35
C LEU A 151 6.57 -4.16 -11.99
N ALA A 152 7.02 -4.31 -13.24
CA ALA A 152 7.68 -3.24 -13.99
C ALA A 152 6.73 -2.04 -14.20
N VAL A 153 5.47 -2.31 -14.60
CA VAL A 153 4.44 -1.28 -14.75
C VAL A 153 4.16 -0.56 -13.44
N GLN A 154 4.03 -1.30 -12.34
CA GLN A 154 3.81 -0.71 -11.02
C GLN A 154 4.99 0.15 -10.56
N SER A 155 6.22 -0.31 -10.80
CA SER A 155 7.43 0.45 -10.48
C SER A 155 7.55 1.75 -11.28
N ILE A 156 7.22 1.74 -12.57
CA ILE A 156 7.27 2.94 -13.43
C ILE A 156 6.08 3.87 -13.15
N GLY A 157 4.90 3.31 -12.88
CA GLY A 157 3.72 4.10 -12.52
C GLY A 157 3.92 4.88 -11.23
N TYR A 158 4.57 4.27 -10.22
CA TYR A 158 4.86 4.92 -8.95
C TYR A 158 5.80 6.12 -9.11
N THR A 159 6.90 5.96 -9.85
CA THR A 159 7.88 7.05 -10.04
C THR A 159 7.30 8.24 -10.80
N ARG A 160 6.35 8.00 -11.72
CA ARG A 160 5.71 9.08 -12.48
C ARG A 160 4.69 9.86 -11.64
N VAL A 161 3.91 9.18 -10.80
CA VAL A 161 2.97 9.86 -9.88
C VAL A 161 3.72 10.72 -8.86
N GLU A 162 4.86 10.26 -8.35
CA GLU A 162 5.70 11.06 -7.46
C GLU A 162 6.31 12.29 -8.15
N GLN A 163 6.64 12.19 -9.44
CA GLN A 163 7.14 13.31 -10.24
C GLN A 163 6.05 14.33 -10.56
N ASP A 164 4.82 13.89 -10.80
CA ASP A 164 3.68 14.76 -11.07
C ASP A 164 3.22 15.50 -9.80
N ASP A 165 3.27 14.87 -8.62
CA ASP A 165 3.04 15.52 -7.32
C ASP A 165 4.19 16.48 -6.93
N ALA A 166 5.40 16.28 -7.47
CA ALA A 166 6.58 17.12 -7.26
C ALA A 166 6.79 18.19 -8.35
N GLY A 167 5.84 18.37 -9.27
CA GLY A 167 5.87 19.42 -10.28
C GLY A 167 6.14 20.79 -9.65
N PRO A 168 6.85 21.70 -10.36
CA PRO A 168 7.30 22.94 -9.75
C PRO A 168 6.10 23.72 -9.23
N VAL A 169 6.17 24.10 -7.96
CA VAL A 169 5.46 25.28 -7.45
C VAL A 169 6.04 26.45 -8.23
N ASP A 170 5.49 26.68 -9.43
CA ASP A 170 5.92 27.77 -10.29
C ASP A 170 5.67 29.05 -9.49
N GLY A 171 6.73 29.84 -9.28
CA GLY A 171 6.74 31.02 -8.42
C GLY A 171 5.89 32.19 -8.92
N THR A 172 4.85 31.92 -9.71
CA THR A 172 3.98 32.88 -10.39
C THR A 172 2.57 32.28 -10.55
N GLY A 173 1.83 32.12 -9.45
CA GLY A 173 0.45 31.64 -9.52
C GLY A 173 -0.21 31.51 -8.15
N ASP A 174 -0.60 32.65 -7.60
CA ASP A 174 -1.61 32.85 -6.56
C ASP A 174 -1.46 32.14 -5.19
N GLN A 175 -1.40 32.99 -4.18
CA GLN A 175 -1.74 32.73 -2.78
C GLN A 175 -3.21 32.30 -2.64
N GLN A 176 -3.61 31.20 -3.26
CA GLN A 176 -4.96 30.66 -3.09
C GLN A 176 -4.91 29.56 -2.04
N ALA A 177 -5.21 29.97 -0.81
CA ALA A 177 -5.64 29.06 0.23
C ALA A 177 -6.73 28.13 -0.32
N PRO A 178 -6.78 26.85 0.11
CA PRO A 178 -7.94 26.02 -0.17
C PRO A 178 -9.15 26.70 0.46
N GLN A 179 -10.09 27.16 -0.39
CA GLN A 179 -11.36 27.69 0.08
C GLN A 179 -12.17 26.57 0.75
N PRO A 180 -12.91 26.88 1.83
CA PRO A 180 -13.64 25.91 2.64
C PRO A 180 -14.74 25.17 1.87
#